data_AF-A0A9W8KZZ8-F1
#
_entry.id   AF-A0A9W8KZZ8-F1
#
_cell.length_a   1.000
_cell.length_b   1.000
_cell.length_c   1.000
_cell.angle_alpha   90.00
_cell.angle_beta   90.00
_cell.angle_gamma   90.00
#
_symmetry.space_group_name_H-M   'P 1'
#
loop_
_entity.id
_entity.type
_entity.pdbx_description
1 polymer ?
#
loop_
_entity_poly.entity_id
_entity_poly.type
_entity_poly.pdbx_seq_one_letter_code
_entity_poly.pdbx_strand_id
1 'polypeptide(L)'
;KRGVNVRIITDDEQLKCQGNDVERLGEQYGIPFKTDNDPKKFMHSKFAIIDRRAVWSGSYNWTVGARRSNNESAIVTNDSRTAQAFSAEFERLWNQF
;
A
#
# COMPACT_ATOMS: atom_id res chain seq x y z
N LYS A 1 -18.28 -6.29 -8.29
CA LYS A 1 -17.52 -5.17 -7.62
C LYS A 1 -18.44 -4.51 -6.58
N ARG A 2 -17.90 -4.07 -5.43
CA ARG A 2 -18.69 -3.45 -4.33
C ARG A 2 -18.77 -1.90 -4.36
N GLY A 3 -18.13 -1.23 -5.34
CA GLY A 3 -18.15 0.23 -5.44
C GLY A 3 -17.24 0.98 -4.44
N VAL A 4 -16.31 0.27 -3.77
CA VAL A 4 -15.37 0.87 -2.82
C VAL A 4 -14.30 1.68 -3.57
N ASN A 5 -13.97 2.86 -3.05
CA ASN A 5 -12.87 3.68 -3.56
C ASN A 5 -11.53 3.10 -3.08
N VAL A 6 -10.66 2.74 -4.01
CA VAL A 6 -9.34 2.14 -3.75
C VAL A 6 -8.27 3.01 -4.43
N ARG A 7 -7.20 3.28 -3.69
CA ARG A 7 -6.01 4.01 -4.16
C ARG A 7 -4.77 3.26 -3.69
N ILE A 8 -3.75 3.16 -4.55
CA ILE A 8 -2.55 2.37 -4.27
C ILE A 8 -1.29 3.23 -4.47
N ILE A 9 -0.38 3.22 -3.51
CA ILE A 9 0.99 3.72 -3.73
C ILE A 9 1.92 2.49 -3.68
N THR A 10 2.81 2.37 -4.66
CA THR A 10 3.81 1.30 -4.71
C THR A 10 5.18 1.86 -5.04
N ASP A 11 6.21 1.05 -4.82
CA ASP A 11 7.58 1.35 -5.21
C ASP A 11 7.76 1.16 -6.73
N ASP A 12 8.48 2.07 -7.38
CA ASP A 12 8.69 2.07 -8.84
C ASP A 12 9.56 0.89 -9.32
N GLU A 13 10.55 0.45 -8.53
CA GLU A 13 11.34 -0.74 -8.82
C GLU A 13 10.53 -2.02 -8.61
N GLN A 14 9.64 -2.07 -7.59
CA GLN A 14 8.73 -3.21 -7.42
C GLN A 14 7.71 -3.33 -8.55
N LEU A 15 7.35 -2.24 -9.23
CA LEU A 15 6.48 -2.30 -10.41
C LEU A 15 7.12 -3.12 -11.55
N LYS A 16 8.45 -3.07 -11.68
CA LYS A 16 9.19 -3.80 -12.73
C LYS A 16 9.30 -5.29 -12.44
N CYS A 17 8.97 -5.73 -11.23
CA CYS A 17 9.06 -7.11 -10.82
C CYS A 17 7.90 -7.95 -11.38
N GLN A 18 8.18 -9.20 -11.76
CA GLN A 18 7.15 -10.13 -12.20
C GLN A 18 6.15 -10.42 -11.08
N GLY A 19 4.87 -10.45 -11.45
CA GLY A 19 3.78 -10.69 -10.49
C GLY A 19 3.34 -9.44 -9.73
N ASN A 20 3.76 -8.24 -10.15
CA ASN A 20 3.12 -7.02 -9.70
C ASN A 20 1.64 -7.05 -10.11
N ASP A 21 0.74 -6.82 -9.15
CA ASP A 21 -0.70 -6.79 -9.43
C ASP A 21 -1.19 -5.37 -9.75
N VAL A 22 -0.39 -4.34 -9.48
CA VAL A 22 -0.82 -2.95 -9.49
C VAL A 22 -1.18 -2.49 -10.89
N GLU A 23 -0.37 -2.80 -11.90
CA GLU A 23 -0.66 -2.46 -13.31
C GLU A 23 -1.96 -3.13 -13.76
N ARG A 24 -2.10 -4.44 -13.51
CA ARG A 24 -3.32 -5.20 -13.82
C ARG A 24 -4.56 -4.61 -13.13
N LEU A 25 -4.42 -4.18 -11.87
CA LEU A 25 -5.51 -3.56 -11.12
C LEU A 25 -5.91 -2.19 -11.69
N GLY A 26 -4.94 -1.40 -12.13
CA GLY A 26 -5.16 -0.14 -12.84
C GLY A 26 -5.87 -0.35 -14.17
N GLU A 27 -5.29 -1.16 -15.04
CA GLU A 27 -5.78 -1.39 -16.41
C GLU A 27 -7.16 -2.06 -16.44
N GLN A 28 -7.36 -3.13 -15.66
CA GLN A 28 -8.60 -3.92 -15.76
C GLN A 28 -9.73 -3.36 -14.89
N TYR A 29 -9.40 -2.68 -13.79
CA TYR A 29 -10.41 -2.27 -12.82
C TYR A 29 -10.50 -0.76 -12.59
N GLY A 30 -9.60 0.04 -13.20
CA GLY A 30 -9.58 1.49 -13.07
C GLY A 30 -9.14 1.94 -11.68
N ILE A 31 -8.35 1.12 -10.96
CA ILE A 31 -7.87 1.47 -9.62
C ILE A 31 -6.66 2.40 -9.80
N PRO A 32 -6.75 3.69 -9.43
CA PRO A 32 -5.62 4.60 -9.56
C PRO A 32 -4.47 4.16 -8.65
N PHE A 33 -3.26 4.24 -9.19
CA PHE A 33 -2.05 4.01 -8.43
C PHE A 33 -0.98 5.04 -8.75
N LYS A 34 -0.03 5.22 -7.82
CA LYS A 34 1.13 6.10 -7.95
C LYS A 34 2.40 5.38 -7.51
N THR A 35 3.52 5.84 -8.02
CA THR A 35 4.88 5.37 -7.68
C THR A 35 5.70 6.51 -7.09
N ASP A 36 6.71 6.18 -6.30
CA ASP A 36 7.56 7.15 -5.62
C ASP A 36 8.53 7.91 -6.53
N ASN A 37 8.74 7.42 -7.76
CA ASN A 37 9.43 8.11 -8.87
C ASN A 37 10.83 8.68 -8.50
N ASP A 38 11.48 8.14 -7.46
CA ASP A 38 12.79 8.58 -6.98
C ASP A 38 13.74 7.38 -6.93
N PRO A 39 14.76 7.30 -7.80
CA PRO A 39 15.66 6.14 -7.86
C PRO A 39 16.57 5.99 -6.63
N LYS A 40 16.53 6.94 -5.68
CA LYS A 40 17.35 6.94 -4.46
C LYS A 40 16.55 6.68 -3.19
N LYS A 41 15.23 6.63 -3.28
CA LYS A 41 14.34 6.39 -2.13
C LYS A 41 13.40 5.25 -2.49
N PHE A 42 13.05 4.46 -1.49
CA PHE A 42 12.13 3.35 -1.67
C PHE A 42 10.82 3.65 -0.97
N MET A 43 9.71 3.37 -1.63
CA MET A 43 8.42 3.23 -0.98
C MET A 43 8.46 1.90 -0.20
N HIS A 44 8.99 1.95 1.02
CA HIS A 44 9.17 0.74 1.84
C HIS A 44 8.08 0.54 2.91
N SER A 45 7.15 1.48 3.05
CA SER A 45 6.05 1.39 4.02
C SER A 45 5.01 0.36 3.59
N LYS A 46 4.71 -0.64 4.42
CA LYS A 46 3.60 -1.58 4.17
C LYS A 46 2.46 -1.26 5.13
N PHE A 47 1.44 -0.59 4.63
CA PHE A 47 0.22 -0.36 5.39
C PHE A 47 -1.00 -0.28 4.48
N ALA A 48 -2.18 -0.50 5.08
CA ALA A 48 -3.48 -0.30 4.44
C ALA A 48 -4.41 0.42 5.40
N ILE A 49 -5.22 1.34 4.86
CA ILE A 49 -6.21 2.09 5.62
C ILE A 49 -7.59 1.72 5.10
N ILE A 50 -8.48 1.31 5.99
CA ILE A 50 -9.87 0.97 5.68
C ILE A 50 -10.77 2.03 6.30
N ASP A 51 -11.58 2.69 5.45
CA ASP A 51 -12.56 3.71 5.81
C ASP A 51 -12.04 4.84 6.72
N ARG A 52 -10.72 5.11 6.67
CA ARG A 52 -10.01 6.04 7.58
C ARG A 52 -10.22 5.72 9.07
N ARG A 53 -10.51 4.46 9.39
CA ARG A 53 -10.87 3.99 10.75
C ARG A 53 -10.02 2.83 11.23
N ALA A 54 -9.57 1.98 10.32
CA ALA A 54 -8.70 0.87 10.65
C ALA A 54 -7.41 0.94 9.84
N VAL A 55 -6.31 0.55 10.47
CA VAL A 55 -4.99 0.47 9.85
C VAL A 55 -4.46 -0.93 10.04
N TRP A 56 -3.97 -1.51 8.96
CA TRP A 56 -3.05 -2.62 8.98
C TRP A 56 -1.65 -2.07 8.66
N SER A 57 -0.62 -2.48 9.40
CA SER A 57 0.77 -2.10 9.13
C SER A 57 1.74 -3.17 9.66
N GLY A 58 2.90 -3.31 9.05
CA GLY A 58 3.91 -4.29 9.48
C GLY A 58 5.12 -4.41 8.57
N SER A 59 5.92 -5.45 8.78
CA SER A 59 7.04 -5.82 7.89
C SER A 59 6.57 -6.54 6.62
N TYR A 60 5.33 -7.06 6.67
CA TYR A 60 4.75 -7.95 5.68
C TYR A 60 4.57 -7.26 4.32
N ASN A 61 5.25 -7.74 3.27
CA ASN A 61 4.95 -7.39 1.89
C ASN A 61 3.81 -8.29 1.36
N TRP A 62 2.93 -7.81 0.48
CA TRP A 62 1.88 -8.65 -0.12
C TRP A 62 2.40 -9.59 -1.21
N THR A 63 3.34 -10.47 -0.83
CA THR A 63 3.98 -11.44 -1.72
C THR A 63 3.78 -12.88 -1.23
N VAL A 64 4.00 -13.84 -2.11
CA VAL A 64 3.93 -15.27 -1.76
C VAL A 64 5.01 -15.65 -0.74
N GLY A 65 6.21 -15.06 -0.83
CA GLY A 65 7.31 -15.30 0.10
C GLY A 65 6.99 -14.86 1.52
N ALA A 66 6.47 -13.64 1.68
CA ALA A 66 6.02 -13.13 2.98
C ALA A 66 4.92 -14.01 3.59
N ARG A 67 4.04 -14.57 2.76
CA ARG A 67 2.97 -15.47 3.21
C ARG A 67 3.43 -16.84 3.69
N ARG A 68 4.46 -17.40 3.08
CA ARG A 68 4.80 -18.83 3.23
C ARG A 68 6.10 -19.10 3.97
N SER A 69 7.06 -18.19 3.88
CA SER A 69 8.46 -18.49 4.22
C SER A 69 9.06 -17.50 5.21
N ASN A 70 8.69 -16.22 5.12
CA ASN A 70 9.29 -15.20 5.98
C ASN A 70 8.63 -15.19 7.36
N ASN A 71 9.44 -14.87 8.38
CA ASN A 71 8.91 -14.45 9.67
C ASN A 71 8.55 -12.97 9.58
N GLU A 72 7.26 -12.68 9.59
CA GLU A 72 6.71 -11.34 9.44
C GLU A 72 5.95 -10.91 10.69
N SER A 73 5.83 -9.61 10.90
CA SER A 73 4.97 -9.03 11.94
C SER A 73 3.97 -8.09 11.31
N ALA A 74 2.76 -8.07 11.86
CA ALA A 74 1.74 -7.12 11.47
C ALA A 74 0.84 -6.80 12.66
N ILE A 75 0.34 -5.57 12.67
CA ILE A 75 -0.71 -5.13 13.58
C ILE A 75 -1.93 -4.70 12.79
N VAL A 76 -3.10 -4.92 13.37
CA VAL A 76 -4.35 -4.31 12.95
C VAL A 76 -4.85 -3.49 14.12
N THR A 77 -5.13 -2.22 13.89
CA THR A 77 -5.66 -1.32 14.91
C THR A 77 -6.78 -0.46 14.37
N ASN A 78 -7.75 -0.17 15.23
CA ASN A 78 -8.81 0.81 14.99
C ASN A 78 -8.67 2.04 15.92
N ASP A 79 -7.49 2.21 16.54
CA ASP A 79 -7.18 3.42 17.29
C ASP A 79 -7.29 4.65 16.38
N SER A 80 -8.12 5.60 16.78
CA SER A 80 -8.49 6.74 15.94
C SER A 80 -7.31 7.66 15.65
N ARG A 81 -6.39 7.84 16.61
CA ARG A 81 -5.20 8.67 16.44
C ARG A 81 -4.25 8.04 15.42
N THR A 82 -4.03 6.74 15.53
CA THR A 82 -3.21 5.98 14.57
C THR A 82 -3.82 6.00 13.18
N ALA A 83 -5.13 5.76 13.06
CA ALA A 83 -5.83 5.81 11.77
C ALA A 83 -5.75 7.17 11.10
N GLN A 84 -5.87 8.25 11.86
CA GLN A 84 -5.73 9.61 11.36
C GLN A 84 -4.29 9.91 10.92
N ALA A 85 -3.28 9.51 11.70
CA ALA A 85 -1.87 9.71 11.35
C ALA A 85 -1.48 9.01 10.05
N PHE A 86 -1.85 7.73 9.90
CA PHE A 86 -1.61 6.98 8.66
C PHE A 86 -2.40 7.56 7.48
N SER A 87 -3.65 8.00 7.70
CA SER A 87 -4.44 8.67 6.65
C SER A 87 -3.77 9.95 6.18
N ALA A 88 -3.29 10.79 7.11
CA ALA A 88 -2.58 12.01 6.76
C ALA A 88 -1.29 11.73 5.99
N GLU A 89 -0.52 10.73 6.41
CA GLU A 89 0.70 10.33 5.70
C GLU A 89 0.41 9.79 4.31
N PHE A 90 -0.65 8.97 4.16
CA PHE A 90 -1.07 8.49 2.84
C PHE A 90 -1.45 9.65 1.91
N GLU A 91 -2.26 10.61 2.37
CA GLU A 91 -2.63 11.76 1.54
C GLU A 91 -1.41 12.64 1.22
N ARG A 92 -0.46 12.79 2.16
CA ARG A 92 0.80 13.51 1.93
C ARG A 92 1.61 12.86 0.80
N LEU A 93 1.81 11.54 0.87
CA LEU A 93 2.49 10.76 -0.17
C LEU A 93 1.71 10.80 -1.49
N TRP A 94 0.39 10.66 -1.44
CA TRP A 94 -0.48 10.68 -2.63
C TRP A 94 -0.44 12.01 -3.37
N ASN A 95 -0.27 13.13 -2.67
CA ASN A 95 -0.14 14.46 -3.28
C ASN A 95 1.30 14.78 -3.71
N GLN A 96 2.28 14.08 -3.15
CA GLN A 96 3.70 14.23 -3.50
C GLN A 96 4.01 13.55 -4.84
N PHE A 97 3.47 12.35 -5.05
CA PHE A 97 3.59 11.58 -6.29
C PHE A 97 2.49 11.97 -7.28
#